data_AF-A0A553QDM9-F1
#
_entry.id   AF-A0A553QDM9-F1
#
_cell.length_a   1.000
_cell.length_b   1.000
_cell.length_c   1.000
_cell.angle_alpha   90.00
_cell.angle_beta   90.00
_cell.angle_gamma   90.00
#
_symmetry.space_group_name_H-M   'P 1'
#
loop_
_entity.id
_entity.type
_entity.pdbx_description
1 polymer ?
#
loop_
_entity_poly.entity_id
_entity_poly.type
_entity_poly.pdbx_seq_one_letter_code
_entity_poly.pdbx_strand_id
1 'polypeptide(L)'
;MSKMSLIRSLLKCVVLVGFLLSAVQFLRYWMANKQYVFTKEDVAKLAKQYAGQDHDQAFSKVVVELRRKYPGHILPDEDLQWVFVNAGGWMGSMCLLHASLTEYWSAGTWMVEYGRGFIPSTLTFALADTIFSTQDFLTLFYTGRVYLKGMILEASTFLTEAGLL
;
A
#
# COMPACT_ATOMS: atom_id res chain seq x y z
N MET A 1 13.32 -3.52 46.09
CA MET A 1 13.81 -3.05 44.78
C MET A 1 14.77 -1.87 45.02
N SER A 2 16.05 -1.98 44.65
CA SER A 2 17.07 -0.95 44.97
C SER A 2 16.81 0.36 44.23
N LYS A 3 16.96 1.52 44.90
CA LYS A 3 16.82 2.86 44.29
C LYS A 3 17.64 3.01 43.00
N MET A 4 18.81 2.38 42.93
CA MET A 4 19.67 2.37 41.74
C MET A 4 19.09 1.59 40.56
N SER A 5 18.35 0.51 40.82
CA SER A 5 17.65 -0.27 39.79
C SER A 5 16.48 0.53 39.21
N LEU A 6 15.80 1.31 40.05
CA LEU A 6 14.65 2.13 39.65
C LEU A 6 15.08 3.29 38.75
N ILE A 7 16.19 3.96 39.10
CA ILE A 7 16.79 5.04 38.29
C ILE A 7 17.26 4.53 36.91
N ARG A 8 17.90 3.36 36.85
CA ARG A 8 18.34 2.76 35.57
C ARG A 8 17.15 2.41 34.67
N SER A 9 16.07 1.87 35.24
CA SER A 9 14.84 1.59 34.48
C SER A 9 14.18 2.88 33.98
N LEU A 10 14.12 3.92 34.82
CA LEU A 10 13.58 5.22 34.42
C LEU A 10 14.37 5.85 33.27
N LEU A 11 15.71 5.79 33.33
CA LEU A 11 16.60 6.30 32.29
C LEU A 11 16.38 5.57 30.95
N LYS A 12 16.22 4.24 30.98
CA LYS A 12 15.90 3.44 29.78
C LYS A 12 14.54 3.83 29.19
N CYS A 13 13.53 4.07 30.02
CA CYS A 13 12.23 4.52 29.55
C CYS A 13 12.32 5.91 28.90
N VAL A 14 13.07 6.85 29.49
CA VAL A 14 13.28 8.19 28.91
C VAL A 14 13.99 8.10 27.56
N VAL A 15 15.02 7.28 27.43
CA VAL A 15 15.73 7.05 26.16
C VAL A 15 14.81 6.42 25.11
N LEU A 16 14.01 5.42 25.51
CA LEU A 16 13.07 4.76 24.60
C LEU A 16 11.98 5.72 24.12
N VAL A 17 11.40 6.50 25.02
CA VAL A 17 10.40 7.53 24.68
C VAL A 17 11.00 8.61 23.78
N GLY A 18 12.21 9.08 24.09
CA GLY A 18 12.93 10.03 23.25
C GLY A 18 13.15 9.49 21.83
N PHE A 19 13.64 8.25 21.72
CA PHE A 19 13.82 7.58 20.42
C PHE A 19 12.50 7.43 19.65
N LEU A 20 11.42 7.02 20.31
CA LEU A 20 10.10 6.89 19.69
C LEU A 20 9.58 8.24 19.19
N LEU A 21 9.71 9.31 19.97
CA LEU A 21 9.30 10.65 19.57
C LEU A 21 10.12 11.16 18.37
N SER A 22 11.43 10.95 18.38
CA SER A 22 12.30 11.29 17.24
C SER A 22 11.95 10.48 15.99
N ALA A 23 11.68 9.18 16.12
CA ALA A 23 11.27 8.33 15.02
C ALA A 23 9.92 8.77 14.43
N VAL A 24 8.94 9.11 15.27
CA VAL A 24 7.65 9.66 14.82
C VAL A 24 7.86 10.98 14.10
N GLN A 25 8.68 11.89 14.64
CA GLN A 25 8.92 13.18 14.00
C GLN A 25 9.65 13.03 12.66
N PHE A 26 10.61 12.10 12.57
CA PHE A 26 11.28 11.76 11.33
C PHE A 26 10.31 11.21 10.29
N LEU A 27 9.44 10.25 10.66
CA LEU A 27 8.42 9.72 9.77
C LEU A 27 7.45 10.80 9.29
N ARG A 28 7.03 11.73 10.16
CA ARG A 28 6.19 12.86 9.79
C ARG A 28 6.88 13.79 8.79
N TYR A 29 8.15 14.12 9.04
CA TYR A 29 8.94 14.94 8.12
C TYR A 29 9.14 14.25 6.76
N TRP A 30 9.46 12.96 6.77
CA TRP A 30 9.64 12.17 5.56
C TRP A 30 8.34 12.10 4.75
N MET A 31 7.19 11.83 5.37
CA MET A 31 5.90 11.83 4.68
C MET A 31 5.49 13.21 4.13
N ALA A 32 5.89 14.29 4.80
CA ALA A 32 5.57 15.65 4.37
C ALA A 32 6.38 16.10 3.13
N ASN A 33 7.60 15.60 2.97
CA ASN A 33 8.51 16.03 1.89
C ASN A 33 8.65 14.98 0.76
N LYS A 34 7.98 13.83 0.87
CA LYS A 34 8.05 12.79 -0.15
C LYS A 34 7.32 13.22 -1.41
N GLN A 35 7.95 12.97 -2.57
CA GLN A 35 7.30 13.08 -3.86
C GLN A 35 6.54 11.78 -4.15
N TYR A 36 5.28 11.93 -4.55
CA TYR A 36 4.38 10.83 -4.88
C TYR A 36 4.47 10.54 -6.38
N VAL A 37 4.43 9.27 -6.77
CA VAL A 37 4.50 8.84 -8.18
C VAL A 37 3.25 9.28 -8.93
N PHE A 38 2.09 9.12 -8.31
CA PHE A 38 0.82 9.50 -8.91
C PHE A 38 0.40 10.90 -8.45
N THR A 39 -0.44 11.59 -9.23
CA THR A 39 -1.18 12.78 -8.77
C THR A 39 -2.64 12.41 -8.56
N LYS A 40 -3.30 13.03 -7.57
CA LYS A 40 -4.71 12.73 -7.24
C LYS A 40 -5.63 13.07 -8.43
N GLU A 41 -5.28 14.13 -9.14
CA GLU A 41 -5.99 14.66 -10.28
C GLU A 41 -5.90 13.69 -11.47
N ASP A 42 -4.71 13.14 -11.73
CA ASP A 42 -4.51 12.17 -12.80
C ASP A 42 -5.28 10.87 -12.55
N VAL A 43 -5.27 10.41 -11.30
CA VAL A 43 -6.03 9.22 -10.88
C VAL A 43 -7.52 9.42 -11.14
N ALA A 44 -8.07 10.52 -10.62
CA ALA A 44 -9.49 10.82 -10.74
C ALA A 44 -9.91 11.07 -12.20
N LYS A 45 -9.05 11.72 -12.99
CA LYS A 45 -9.31 11.97 -14.41
C LYS A 45 -9.36 10.66 -15.20
N LEU A 46 -8.40 9.76 -14.97
CA LEU A 46 -8.34 8.47 -15.66
C LEU A 46 -9.56 7.60 -15.32
N ALA A 47 -9.94 7.54 -14.04
CA ALA A 47 -11.11 6.81 -13.59
C ALA A 47 -12.40 7.36 -14.22
N LYS A 48 -12.57 8.69 -14.26
CA LYS A 48 -13.73 9.34 -14.88
C LYS A 48 -13.78 9.14 -16.40
N GLN A 49 -12.64 9.14 -17.07
CA GLN A 49 -12.56 9.02 -18.53
C GLN A 49 -13.10 7.67 -19.03
N TYR A 50 -12.90 6.60 -18.26
CA TYR A 50 -13.35 5.26 -18.62
C TYR A 50 -14.61 4.82 -17.87
N ALA A 51 -15.20 5.71 -17.06
CA ALA A 51 -16.45 5.45 -16.37
C ALA A 51 -17.61 5.23 -17.37
N GLY A 52 -18.45 4.23 -17.12
CA GLY A 52 -19.61 3.89 -17.95
C GLY A 52 -19.31 2.99 -19.15
N GLN A 53 -18.06 2.60 -19.39
CA GLN A 53 -17.72 1.54 -20.35
C GLN A 53 -17.93 0.16 -19.73
N ASP A 54 -17.90 -0.87 -20.59
CA ASP A 54 -17.78 -2.24 -20.10
C ASP A 54 -16.51 -2.39 -19.26
N HIS A 55 -16.66 -3.14 -18.19
CA HIS A 55 -15.73 -3.17 -17.10
C HIS A 55 -14.36 -3.77 -17.44
N ASP A 56 -14.33 -4.87 -18.18
CA ASP A 56 -13.08 -5.50 -18.61
C ASP A 56 -12.33 -4.60 -19.59
N GLN A 57 -13.07 -3.89 -20.45
CA GLN A 57 -12.50 -2.93 -21.39
C GLN A 57 -11.97 -1.68 -20.66
N ALA A 58 -12.72 -1.16 -19.70
CA ALA A 58 -12.31 -0.01 -18.90
C ALA A 58 -11.03 -0.33 -18.12
N PHE A 59 -11.00 -1.49 -17.45
CA PHE A 59 -9.84 -1.95 -16.70
C PHE A 59 -8.60 -2.08 -17.59
N SER A 60 -8.73 -2.78 -18.72
CA SER A 60 -7.62 -2.97 -19.67
C SER A 60 -7.06 -1.64 -20.18
N LYS A 61 -7.94 -0.68 -20.52
CA LYS A 61 -7.52 0.66 -20.99
C LYS A 61 -6.85 1.47 -19.89
N VAL A 62 -7.36 1.38 -18.65
CA VAL A 62 -6.74 2.02 -17.48
C VAL A 62 -5.33 1.48 -17.24
N VAL A 63 -5.15 0.15 -17.27
CA VAL A 63 -3.83 -0.49 -17.09
C VAL A 63 -2.85 -0.04 -18.17
N VAL A 64 -3.29 -0.02 -19.44
CA VAL A 64 -2.43 0.42 -20.57
C VAL A 64 -2.03 1.89 -20.43
N GLU A 65 -2.96 2.79 -20.12
CA GLU A 65 -2.64 4.21 -19.94
C GLU A 65 -1.74 4.46 -18.72
N LEU A 66 -1.97 3.74 -17.61
CA LEU A 66 -1.12 3.83 -16.42
C LEU A 66 0.30 3.34 -16.71
N ARG A 67 0.46 2.21 -17.42
CA ARG A 67 1.78 1.72 -17.84
C ARG A 67 2.50 2.68 -18.78
N ARG A 68 1.75 3.32 -19.69
CA ARG A 68 2.32 4.31 -20.60
C ARG A 68 2.79 5.55 -19.85
N LYS A 69 2.01 6.02 -18.88
CA LYS A 69 2.28 7.25 -18.14
C LYS A 69 3.30 7.07 -17.01
N TYR A 70 3.31 5.89 -16.39
CA TYR A 70 4.17 5.54 -15.24
C TYR A 70 4.88 4.20 -15.51
N PRO A 71 5.83 4.16 -16.45
CA PRO A 71 6.54 2.94 -16.81
C PRO A 71 7.29 2.37 -15.60
N GLY A 72 7.16 1.07 -15.34
CA GLY A 72 7.83 0.40 -14.21
C GLY A 72 7.10 0.46 -12.86
N HIS A 73 5.98 1.18 -12.76
CA HIS A 73 5.21 1.32 -11.50
C HIS A 73 3.92 0.50 -11.45
N ILE A 74 3.57 -0.19 -12.53
CA ILE A 74 2.35 -1.00 -12.63
C ILE A 74 2.77 -2.47 -12.77
N LEU A 75 2.15 -3.35 -11.97
CA LEU A 75 2.40 -4.79 -12.00
C LEU A 75 2.19 -5.37 -13.42
N PRO A 76 3.02 -6.34 -13.85
CA PRO A 76 2.86 -7.01 -15.14
C PRO A 76 1.60 -7.88 -15.16
N ASP A 77 1.09 -8.20 -16.35
CA ASP A 77 -0.20 -8.90 -16.51
C ASP A 77 -0.23 -10.28 -15.83
N GLU A 78 0.92 -10.95 -15.76
CA GLU A 78 1.09 -12.24 -15.07
C GLU A 78 0.85 -12.17 -13.56
N ASP A 79 0.96 -10.97 -12.97
CA ASP A 79 0.82 -10.72 -11.54
C ASP A 79 -0.46 -9.97 -11.18
N LEU A 80 -1.26 -9.57 -12.17
CA LEU A 80 -2.58 -9.00 -11.95
C LEU A 80 -3.55 -10.10 -11.51
N GLN A 81 -3.89 -10.08 -10.21
CA GLN A 81 -4.78 -11.06 -9.61
C GLN A 81 -5.95 -10.37 -8.93
N TRP A 82 -7.14 -10.92 -9.15
CA TRP A 82 -8.33 -10.56 -8.40
C TRP A 82 -8.32 -11.31 -7.07
N VAL A 83 -8.19 -10.57 -5.98
CA VAL A 83 -8.23 -11.10 -4.62
C VAL A 83 -9.50 -10.64 -3.92
N PHE A 84 -10.11 -11.52 -3.13
CA PHE A 84 -11.25 -11.12 -2.30
C PHE A 84 -10.79 -10.24 -1.15
N VAL A 85 -11.62 -9.25 -0.81
CA VAL A 85 -11.39 -8.33 0.31
C VAL A 85 -12.61 -8.38 1.20
N ASN A 86 -12.38 -8.76 2.46
CA ASN A 86 -13.38 -8.76 3.51
C ASN A 86 -12.90 -7.82 4.61
N ALA A 87 -13.63 -6.74 4.84
CA ALA A 87 -13.34 -5.78 5.91
C ALA A 87 -14.64 -5.13 6.36
N GLY A 88 -14.79 -4.81 7.65
CA GLY A 88 -15.95 -4.08 8.17
C GLY A 88 -17.32 -4.69 7.82
N GLY A 89 -17.42 -6.01 7.65
CA GLY A 89 -18.66 -6.71 7.32
C GLY A 89 -19.10 -6.64 5.84
N TRP A 90 -18.32 -6.03 4.95
CA TRP A 90 -18.56 -6.07 3.49
C TRP A 90 -17.56 -7.02 2.79
N MET A 91 -17.99 -7.57 1.65
CA MET A 91 -17.18 -8.44 0.80
C MET A 91 -17.09 -7.85 -0.61
N GLY A 92 -15.88 -7.71 -1.12
CA GLY A 92 -15.59 -7.27 -2.47
C GLY A 92 -14.47 -8.09 -3.11
N SER A 93 -14.15 -7.79 -4.36
CA SER A 93 -12.92 -8.22 -5.02
C SER A 93 -12.08 -7.00 -5.35
N MET A 94 -10.77 -7.14 -5.40
CA MET A 94 -9.86 -6.09 -5.85
C MET A 94 -8.74 -6.69 -6.71
N CYS A 95 -8.30 -5.96 -7.72
CA CYS A 95 -7.06 -6.23 -8.45
C CYS A 95 -6.05 -5.14 -8.15
N LEU A 96 -4.90 -5.51 -7.57
CA LEU A 96 -3.84 -4.56 -7.23
C LEU A 96 -3.03 -4.22 -8.49
N LEU A 97 -2.90 -2.94 -8.79
CA LEU A 97 -2.13 -2.44 -9.95
C LEU A 97 -0.76 -1.91 -9.54
N HIS A 98 -0.70 -1.20 -8.41
CA HIS A 98 0.52 -0.62 -7.85
C HIS A 98 0.49 -0.75 -6.33
N ALA A 99 1.65 -1.00 -5.71
CA ALA A 99 1.81 -0.89 -4.26
C ALA A 99 3.24 -0.56 -3.86
N SER A 100 3.38 0.40 -2.95
CA SER A 100 4.61 0.83 -2.30
C SER A 100 4.38 0.98 -0.79
N LEU A 101 5.41 1.43 -0.05
CA LEU A 101 5.29 1.77 1.37
C LEU A 101 4.32 2.94 1.62
N THR A 102 4.08 3.78 0.61
CA THR A 102 3.34 5.04 0.77
C THR A 102 2.13 5.20 -0.14
N GLU A 103 2.04 4.42 -1.21
CA GLU A 103 1.03 4.52 -2.24
C GLU A 103 0.55 3.13 -2.65
N TYR A 104 -0.74 2.98 -2.90
CA TYR A 104 -1.25 1.78 -3.56
C TYR A 104 -2.45 2.13 -4.45
N TRP A 105 -2.69 1.27 -5.45
CA TRP A 105 -3.81 1.38 -6.38
C TRP A 105 -4.47 0.02 -6.57
N SER A 106 -5.79 -0.06 -6.37
CA SER A 106 -6.61 -1.25 -6.66
C SER A 106 -7.86 -0.93 -7.49
N ALA A 107 -8.41 -1.94 -8.17
CA ALA A 107 -9.68 -1.85 -8.89
C ALA A 107 -10.62 -2.99 -8.47
N GLY A 108 -11.87 -2.71 -8.07
CA GLY A 108 -12.88 -3.75 -7.90
C GLY A 108 -14.25 -3.28 -7.37
N THR A 109 -15.30 -3.99 -7.79
CA THR A 109 -16.73 -3.58 -7.81
C THR A 109 -16.91 -2.08 -8.09
N TRP A 110 -16.30 -1.67 -9.21
CA TRP A 110 -16.19 -0.35 -9.87
C TRP A 110 -16.07 0.89 -8.97
N MET A 111 -15.07 0.88 -8.10
CA MET A 111 -14.41 2.09 -7.60
C MET A 111 -12.89 1.94 -7.77
N VAL A 112 -12.24 3.04 -8.16
CA VAL A 112 -10.77 3.14 -8.15
C VAL A 112 -10.36 3.65 -6.78
N GLU A 113 -9.59 2.86 -6.04
CA GLU A 113 -9.11 3.25 -4.72
C GLU A 113 -7.64 3.65 -4.77
N TYR A 114 -7.39 4.89 -4.37
CA TYR A 114 -6.05 5.45 -4.25
C TYR A 114 -5.77 5.81 -2.79
N GLY A 115 -4.83 5.08 -2.19
CA GLY A 115 -4.38 5.32 -0.82
C GLY A 115 -3.02 6.00 -0.78
N ARG A 116 -2.90 7.07 0.03
CA ARG A 116 -1.63 7.69 0.41
C ARG A 116 -1.47 7.66 1.92
N GLY A 117 -0.32 7.22 2.41
CA GLY A 117 0.02 7.21 3.83
C GLY A 117 0.85 5.98 4.20
N PHE A 118 0.92 5.63 5.48
CA PHE A 118 1.60 4.40 5.90
C PHE A 118 0.75 3.16 5.59
N ILE A 119 0.83 2.64 4.36
CA ILE A 119 -0.05 1.57 3.85
C ILE A 119 -0.04 0.28 4.69
N PRO A 120 1.07 -0.14 5.33
CA PRO A 120 1.03 -1.30 6.21
C PRO A 120 0.02 -1.19 7.38
N SER A 121 -0.33 0.02 7.84
CA SER A 121 -1.35 0.16 8.89
C SER A 121 -2.77 -0.06 8.38
N THR A 122 -3.07 0.26 7.12
CA THR A 122 -4.39 0.02 6.54
C THR A 122 -4.61 -1.48 6.27
N LEU A 123 -3.53 -2.22 6.01
CA LEU A 123 -3.56 -3.65 5.80
C LEU A 123 -4.11 -4.41 7.03
N THR A 124 -3.81 -3.96 8.24
CA THR A 124 -4.35 -4.56 9.48
C THR A 124 -5.87 -4.48 9.52
N PHE A 125 -6.46 -3.37 9.06
CA PHE A 125 -7.91 -3.23 8.97
C PHE A 125 -8.48 -4.07 7.83
N ALA A 126 -7.85 -4.03 6.65
CA ALA A 126 -8.29 -4.77 5.47
C ALA A 126 -8.27 -6.31 5.66
N LEU A 127 -7.41 -6.80 6.56
CA LEU A 127 -7.30 -8.23 6.87
C LEU A 127 -8.02 -8.64 8.15
N ALA A 128 -8.61 -7.70 8.89
CA ALA A 128 -9.22 -7.98 10.20
C ALA A 128 -10.32 -9.04 10.08
N ASP A 129 -11.25 -8.90 9.14
CA ASP A 129 -12.29 -9.92 8.94
C ASP A 129 -11.73 -11.18 8.28
N THR A 130 -10.66 -11.09 7.49
CA THR A 130 -10.00 -12.29 6.94
C THR A 130 -9.39 -13.16 8.05
N ILE A 131 -8.83 -12.54 9.09
CA ILE A 131 -8.18 -13.22 10.22
C ILE A 131 -9.21 -13.65 11.28
N PHE A 132 -10.12 -12.75 11.67
CA PHE A 132 -11.00 -12.94 12.83
C PHE A 132 -12.42 -13.38 12.46
N SER A 133 -12.81 -13.32 11.18
CA SER A 133 -14.14 -13.72 10.72
C SER A 133 -14.08 -14.92 9.77
N THR A 134 -13.58 -14.75 8.54
CA THR A 134 -13.65 -15.79 7.50
C THR A 134 -12.58 -16.87 7.62
N GLN A 135 -11.47 -16.57 8.30
CA GLN A 135 -10.31 -17.47 8.45
C GLN A 135 -9.75 -17.96 7.10
N ASP A 136 -9.88 -17.14 6.06
CA ASP A 136 -9.37 -17.46 4.73
C ASP A 136 -7.87 -17.14 4.63
N PHE A 137 -7.06 -18.08 5.14
CA PHE A 137 -5.61 -17.98 5.13
C PHE A 137 -5.01 -18.04 3.72
N LEU A 138 -5.74 -18.58 2.75
CA LEU A 138 -5.28 -18.62 1.37
C LEU A 138 -5.39 -17.23 0.74
N THR A 139 -6.52 -16.55 0.92
CA THR A 139 -6.68 -15.14 0.53
C THR A 139 -5.72 -14.22 1.29
N LEU A 140 -5.47 -14.48 2.57
CA LEU A 140 -4.45 -13.78 3.34
C LEU A 140 -3.05 -13.93 2.70
N PHE A 141 -2.68 -15.15 2.32
CA PHE A 141 -1.40 -15.42 1.65
C PHE A 141 -1.31 -14.71 0.30
N TYR A 142 -2.35 -14.78 -0.54
CA TYR A 142 -2.37 -14.09 -1.83
C TYR A 142 -2.27 -12.57 -1.67
N THR A 143 -3.01 -11.99 -0.72
CA THR A 143 -2.96 -10.54 -0.44
C THR A 143 -1.55 -10.12 0.00
N GLY A 144 -0.92 -10.87 0.92
CA GLY A 144 0.45 -10.62 1.34
C GLY A 144 1.47 -10.79 0.21
N ARG A 145 1.32 -11.83 -0.63
CA ARG A 145 2.19 -12.10 -1.78
C ARG A 145 2.12 -10.99 -2.82
N VAL A 146 0.92 -10.54 -3.19
CA VAL A 146 0.74 -9.47 -4.18
C VAL A 146 1.27 -8.14 -3.64
N TYR A 147 1.03 -7.84 -2.36
CA TYR A 147 1.63 -6.66 -1.72
C TYR A 147 3.16 -6.69 -1.74
N LEU A 148 3.76 -7.85 -1.41
CA LEU A 148 5.22 -8.03 -1.46
C LEU A 148 5.78 -7.87 -2.87
N LYS A 149 5.10 -8.41 -3.89
CA LYS A 149 5.48 -8.23 -5.30
C LYS A 149 5.49 -6.75 -5.70
N GLY A 150 4.48 -5.99 -5.29
CA GLY A 150 4.45 -4.53 -5.48
C GLY A 150 5.65 -3.84 -4.82
N MET A 151 5.95 -4.17 -3.57
CA MET A 151 7.11 -3.60 -2.88
C MET A 151 8.45 -3.94 -3.55
N ILE A 152 8.62 -5.16 -4.06
CA ILE A 152 9.83 -5.58 -4.78
C ILE A 152 9.96 -4.82 -6.10
N LEU A 153 8.86 -4.65 -6.84
CA LEU A 153 8.84 -3.86 -8.07
C LEU A 153 9.31 -2.43 -7.79
N GLU A 154 8.73 -1.77 -6.80
CA GLU A 154 9.08 -0.39 -6.44
C GLU A 154 10.51 -0.25 -5.94
N ALA A 155 11.00 -1.22 -5.15
CA ALA A 155 12.39 -1.25 -4.72
C ALA A 155 13.35 -1.41 -5.91
N SER A 156 12.99 -2.26 -6.88
CA SER A 156 13.80 -2.48 -8.08
C SER A 156 13.84 -1.24 -8.97
N THR A 157 12.70 -0.58 -9.17
CA THR A 157 12.61 0.68 -9.94
C THR A 157 13.43 1.78 -9.25
N PHE A 158 13.31 1.93 -7.94
CA PHE A 158 14.10 2.90 -7.18
C PHE A 158 15.62 2.67 -7.29
N LEU A 159 16.07 1.41 -7.22
CA LEU A 159 17.49 1.06 -7.37
C LEU A 159 18.00 1.33 -8.80
N THR A 160 17.17 1.09 -9.81
CA THR A 160 17.48 1.39 -11.22
C THR A 160 17.59 2.90 -11.44
N GLU A 161 16.64 3.69 -10.92
CA GLU A 161 16.68 5.16 -10.99
C GLU A 161 17.88 5.75 -10.24
N ALA A 162 18.31 5.09 -9.16
CA ALA A 162 19.51 5.45 -8.40
C ALA A 162 20.83 5.01 -9.07
N GLY A 163 20.77 4.26 -10.19
CA GLY A 163 21.95 3.78 -10.93
C GLY A 163 22.73 2.67 -10.24
N LEU A 164 22.10 1.93 -9.32
CA LEU A 164 22.71 0.81 -8.58
C LEU A 164 22.49 -0.56 -9.24
N LEU A 165 21.56 -0.63 -10.19
CA LEU A 165 21.22 -1.76 -11.06
C LEU A 165 21.16 -1.27 -12.51
#